data_AF-A0A329VYJ5-F1
#
_entry.id   AF-A0A329VYJ5-F1
#
_cell.length_a   1.000
_cell.length_b   1.000
_cell.length_c   1.000
_cell.angle_alpha   90.00
_cell.angle_beta   90.00
_cell.angle_gamma   90.00
#
_symmetry.space_group_name_H-M   'P 1'
#
loop_
_entity.id
_entity.type
_entity.pdbx_description
1 polymer ?
#
loop_
_entity_poly.entity_id
_entity_poly.type
_entity_poly.pdbx_seq_one_letter_code
_entity_poly.pdbx_strand_id
1 'polypeptide(L)'
;MFIKIAVVNKSGNVGKSTICNILLKPRIESAEVIRVESINFDGNEEEKISAREFNDILKRIDISDSAIIDVGSSNIEIFINQMEAYKDSQEDIDYFIIPVTPHHK
;
A
#
# COMPACT_ATOMS: atom_id res chain seq x y z
N MET A 1 -4.55 -6.36 17.49
CA MET A 1 -5.10 -5.05 17.05
C MET A 1 -5.45 -5.22 15.60
N PHE A 2 -6.65 -4.81 15.17
CA PHE A 2 -7.00 -4.80 13.74
C PHE A 2 -6.62 -3.42 13.19
N ILE A 3 -5.78 -3.36 12.17
CA ILE A 3 -5.38 -2.08 11.56
C ILE A 3 -4.93 -2.26 10.11
N LYS A 4 -5.49 -1.44 9.23
CA LYS A 4 -5.24 -1.40 7.78
C LYS A 4 -4.70 -0.03 7.40
N ILE A 5 -3.46 0.02 6.93
CA ILE A 5 -2.77 1.28 6.64
C ILE A 5 -2.29 1.29 5.20
N ALA A 6 -2.78 2.23 4.40
CA ALA A 6 -2.23 2.50 3.08
C ALA A 6 -1.19 3.62 3.15
N VAL A 7 0.02 3.36 2.67
CA VAL A 7 1.09 4.34 2.54
C VAL A 7 1.21 4.73 1.08
N VAL A 8 0.84 5.96 0.75
CA VAL A 8 0.62 6.40 -0.63
C VAL A 8 1.28 7.74 -0.92
N ASN A 9 1.86 7.90 -2.11
CA ASN A 9 2.27 9.20 -2.64
C ASN A 9 2.56 9.09 -4.15
N LYS A 10 2.18 10.12 -4.91
CA LYS A 10 2.50 10.29 -6.34
C LYS A 10 4.00 10.45 -6.62
N SER A 11 4.77 10.95 -5.66
CA SER A 11 6.22 11.07 -5.78
C SER A 11 6.94 9.78 -5.37
N GLY A 12 7.92 9.38 -6.19
CA GLY A 12 8.91 8.36 -5.83
C GLY A 12 9.84 8.85 -4.72
N ASN A 13 10.51 7.93 -4.02
CA ASN A 13 11.58 8.23 -3.05
C ASN A 13 11.23 9.18 -1.88
N VAL A 14 9.95 9.33 -1.54
CA VAL A 14 9.50 10.10 -0.34
C VAL A 14 9.51 9.28 0.96
N GLY A 15 10.00 8.03 0.93
CA GLY A 15 10.13 7.18 2.12
C GLY A 15 8.96 6.21 2.39
N LYS A 16 8.07 5.96 1.41
CA LYS A 16 6.93 5.03 1.55
C LYS A 16 7.34 3.65 2.08
N SER A 17 8.20 2.94 1.34
CA SER A 17 8.68 1.62 1.74
C SER A 17 9.51 1.63 3.02
N THR A 18 10.18 2.74 3.35
CA THR A 18 10.88 2.90 4.64
C THR A 18 9.87 2.96 5.78
N ILE A 19 8.79 3.74 5.65
CA ILE A 19 7.70 3.78 6.63
C ILE A 19 7.07 2.38 6.77
N CYS A 20 6.75 1.71 5.67
CA CYS A 20 6.15 0.38 5.70
C CYS A 20 7.04 -0.65 6.43
N ASN A 21 8.31 -0.76 6.04
CA ASN A 21 9.18 -1.84 6.51
C ASN A 21 9.87 -1.55 7.85
N ILE A 22 10.23 -0.30 8.13
CA ILE A 22 11.05 0.07 9.29
C ILE A 22 10.21 0.68 10.41
N LEU A 23 9.16 1.44 10.08
CA LEU A 23 8.29 2.05 11.08
C LEU A 23 7.11 1.14 11.45
N LEU A 24 6.29 0.77 10.46
CA LEU A 24 5.01 0.10 10.69
C LEU A 24 5.16 -1.40 10.96
N LYS A 25 5.83 -2.15 10.08
CA LYS A 25 5.93 -3.62 10.18
C LYS A 25 6.44 -4.13 11.54
N PRO A 26 7.45 -3.51 12.20
CA PRO A 26 7.91 -3.97 13.51
C PRO A 26 6.95 -3.62 14.66
N ARG A 27 5.98 -2.73 14.46
CA ARG A 27 5.06 -2.22 15.48
C ARG A 27 3.65 -2.79 15.37
N ILE A 28 3.29 -3.27 14.17
CA ILE A 28 2.01 -3.89 13.90
C ILE A 28 2.27 -5.39 13.74
N GLU A 29 2.13 -6.10 14.86
CA GLU A 29 2.37 -7.54 14.91
C GLU A 29 1.50 -8.27 13.88
N SER A 30 2.10 -9.23 13.18
CA SER A 30 1.44 -10.08 12.17
C SER A 30 0.81 -9.31 11.00
N ALA A 31 1.17 -8.03 10.77
CA ALA A 31 0.67 -7.29 9.62
C ALA A 31 1.15 -7.89 8.30
N GLU A 32 0.21 -8.15 7.41
CA GLU A 32 0.51 -8.49 6.03
C GLU A 32 1.04 -7.25 5.30
N VAL A 33 2.15 -7.38 4.57
CA VAL A 33 2.66 -6.28 3.74
C VAL A 33 2.25 -6.54 2.29
N ILE A 34 1.28 -5.76 1.81
CA ILE A 34 0.77 -5.84 0.44
C ILE A 34 1.51 -4.78 -0.38
N ARG A 35 2.34 -5.22 -1.33
CA ARG A 35 3.11 -4.31 -2.19
C ARG A 35 2.41 -4.10 -3.52
N VAL A 36 1.86 -2.91 -3.70
CA VAL A 36 1.15 -2.52 -4.93
C VAL A 36 2.15 -1.86 -5.88
N GLU A 37 2.68 -2.65 -6.81
CA GLU A 37 3.76 -2.25 -7.71
C GLU A 37 3.52 -2.79 -9.13
N SER A 38 4.26 -2.24 -10.09
CA SER A 38 4.32 -2.86 -11.42
C SER A 38 5.03 -4.22 -11.31
N ILE A 39 4.43 -5.27 -11.87
CA ILE A 39 5.04 -6.60 -11.93
C ILE A 39 6.21 -6.54 -12.93
N ASN A 40 7.38 -6.17 -12.44
CA ASN A 40 8.63 -6.32 -13.19
C ASN A 40 9.18 -7.71 -12.86
N PHE A 41 9.31 -8.56 -13.88
CA PHE A 41 9.86 -9.92 -13.76
C PHE A 41 11.38 -9.85 -13.53
N ASP A 42 11.79 -9.37 -12.36
CA ASP A 42 13.20 -9.13 -11.98
C ASP A 42 13.72 -10.10 -10.90
N GLY A 43 13.01 -11.22 -10.67
CA GLY A 43 13.51 -12.31 -9.83
C GLY A 43 13.63 -12.00 -8.33
N ASN A 44 13.12 -10.86 -7.85
CA ASN A 44 13.00 -10.58 -6.42
C ASN A 44 11.73 -11.24 -5.86
N GLU A 45 11.90 -12.13 -4.88
CA GLU A 45 10.92 -13.05 -4.28
C GLU A 45 9.75 -12.39 -3.52
N GLU A 46 9.62 -11.06 -3.54
CA GLU A 46 8.51 -10.38 -2.87
C GLU A 46 7.27 -10.38 -3.77
N GLU A 47 6.18 -10.94 -3.27
CA GLU A 47 4.89 -11.02 -3.95
C GLU A 47 4.32 -9.60 -4.17
N LYS A 48 4.55 -9.08 -5.37
CA LYS A 48 4.03 -7.78 -5.83
C LYS A 48 2.73 -7.99 -6.57
N ILE A 49 1.77 -7.11 -6.33
CA ILE A 49 0.46 -7.11 -7.00
C ILE A 49 0.27 -5.80 -7.75
N SER A 50 -0.28 -5.84 -8.96
CA SER A 50 -0.60 -4.61 -9.69
C SER A 50 -1.83 -3.93 -9.12
N ALA A 51 -1.88 -2.59 -9.14
CA ALA A 51 -3.12 -1.87 -8.82
C ALA A 51 -4.30 -2.23 -9.74
N ARG A 52 -4.04 -2.84 -10.91
CA ARG A 52 -5.09 -3.35 -11.80
C ARG A 52 -5.83 -4.56 -11.22
N GLU A 53 -5.18 -5.28 -10.30
CA GLU A 53 -5.73 -6.43 -9.58
C GLU A 53 -6.36 -5.99 -8.24
N PHE A 54 -7.08 -4.86 -8.26
CA PHE A 54 -7.60 -4.22 -7.06
C PHE A 54 -8.50 -5.13 -6.22
N ASN A 55 -9.31 -5.97 -6.86
CA ASN A 55 -10.13 -6.96 -6.17
C ASN A 55 -9.29 -7.95 -5.34
N ASP A 56 -8.11 -8.33 -5.81
CA ASP A 56 -7.22 -9.23 -5.09
C ASP A 56 -6.48 -8.50 -3.96
N ILE A 57 -6.23 -7.18 -4.11
CA ILE A 57 -5.77 -6.32 -3.01
C ILE A 57 -6.83 -6.29 -1.89
N LEU A 58 -8.11 -6.05 -2.23
CA LEU A 58 -9.19 -6.03 -1.23
C LEU A 58 -9.34 -7.37 -0.52
N LYS A 59 -9.34 -8.50 -1.25
CA LYS A 59 -9.38 -9.83 -0.62
C LYS A 59 -8.25 -10.06 0.37
N ARG A 60 -7.04 -9.61 0.04
CA ARG A 60 -5.89 -9.70 0.96
C ARG A 60 -6.14 -8.85 2.20
N ILE A 61 -6.58 -7.61 2.01
CA ILE A 61 -6.97 -6.71 3.12
C ILE A 61 -8.04 -7.36 4.01
N ASP A 62 -9.08 -7.97 3.45
CA ASP A 62 -10.18 -8.61 4.17
C ASP A 62 -9.76 -9.82 5.01
N ILE A 63 -8.82 -10.62 4.50
CA ILE A 63 -8.41 -11.89 5.13
C ILE A 63 -7.38 -11.66 6.25
N SER A 64 -6.54 -10.63 6.16
CA SER A 64 -5.61 -10.35 7.27
C SER A 64 -6.35 -9.70 8.45
N ASP A 65 -5.81 -9.81 9.66
CA ASP A 65 -6.28 -8.97 10.78
C ASP A 65 -5.69 -7.55 10.70
N SER A 66 -4.45 -7.44 10.21
CA SER A 66 -3.74 -6.19 9.99
C SER A 66 -3.01 -6.20 8.65
N ALA A 67 -3.00 -5.06 7.96
CA ALA A 67 -2.37 -4.93 6.66
C ALA A 67 -1.65 -3.58 6.50
N ILE A 68 -0.50 -3.60 5.84
CA ILE A 68 0.27 -2.43 5.41
C ILE A 68 0.31 -2.47 3.88
N ILE A 69 -0.39 -1.55 3.24
CA ILE A 69 -0.47 -1.43 1.78
C ILE A 69 0.58 -0.40 1.32
N ASP A 70 1.70 -0.88 0.78
CA ASP A 70 2.77 -0.03 0.21
C ASP A 70 2.46 0.22 -1.26
N VAL A 71 1.95 1.42 -1.60
CA VAL A 71 1.56 1.74 -2.97
C VAL A 71 2.69 2.48 -3.69
N GLY A 72 3.23 1.83 -4.71
CA GLY A 72 4.23 2.40 -5.61
C GLY A 72 3.74 3.68 -6.27
N SER A 73 4.64 4.64 -6.45
CA SER A 73 4.29 5.94 -7.08
C SER A 73 3.81 5.80 -8.52
N SER A 74 4.18 4.72 -9.22
CA SER A 74 3.70 4.39 -10.57
C SER A 74 2.27 3.84 -10.59
N ASN A 75 1.77 3.34 -9.46
CA ASN A 75 0.49 2.63 -9.36
C ASN A 75 -0.60 3.44 -8.64
N ILE A 76 -0.24 4.52 -7.94
CA ILE A 76 -1.20 5.29 -7.11
C ILE A 76 -2.39 5.85 -7.90
N GLU A 77 -2.18 6.35 -9.12
CA GLU A 77 -3.31 6.86 -9.93
C GLU A 77 -4.29 5.74 -10.27
N ILE A 78 -3.78 4.57 -10.64
CA ILE A 78 -4.62 3.38 -10.92
C ILE A 78 -5.32 2.93 -9.63
N PHE A 79 -4.60 2.89 -8.52
CA PHE A 79 -5.13 2.46 -7.22
C PHE A 79 -6.29 3.35 -6.75
N ILE A 80 -6.16 4.68 -6.84
CA ILE A 80 -7.24 5.62 -6.49
C ILE A 80 -8.43 5.47 -7.44
N ASN A 81 -8.19 5.37 -8.75
CA ASN A 81 -9.28 5.20 -9.72
C ASN A 81 -10.05 3.89 -9.51
N GLN A 82 -9.35 2.81 -9.13
CA GLN A 82 -10.00 1.55 -8.78
C GLN A 82 -10.77 1.68 -7.46
N MET A 83 -10.20 2.31 -6.45
CA MET A 83 -10.91 2.57 -5.19
C MET A 83 -12.20 3.36 -5.39
N GLU A 84 -12.21 4.36 -6.29
CA GLU A 84 -13.42 5.12 -6.64
C GLU A 84 -14.46 4.24 -7.37
N ALA A 85 -14.01 3.32 -8.24
CA ALA A 85 -14.89 2.42 -8.97
C ALA A 85 -15.53 1.34 -8.07
N TYR A 86 -14.84 0.93 -7.00
CA TYR A 86 -15.34 -0.02 -6.01
C TYR A 86 -16.00 0.72 -4.86
N LYS A 87 -17.32 0.82 -4.92
CA LYS A 87 -18.13 1.55 -3.95
C LYS A 87 -17.75 1.18 -2.51
N ASP A 88 -17.47 2.20 -1.70
CA ASP A 88 -17.14 2.13 -0.28
C ASP A 88 -15.83 1.39 0.06
N SER A 89 -15.00 1.04 -0.93
CA SER A 89 -13.74 0.30 -0.72
C SER A 89 -12.67 1.06 0.07
N GLN A 90 -12.81 2.39 0.21
CA GLN A 90 -11.95 3.16 1.10
C GLN A 90 -12.19 2.84 2.58
N GLU A 91 -13.37 2.34 2.95
CA GLU A 91 -13.72 1.98 4.33
C GLU A 91 -12.97 0.72 4.81
N ASP A 92 -12.41 -0.06 3.88
CA ASP A 92 -11.56 -1.22 4.19
C ASP A 92 -10.13 -0.80 4.62
N ILE A 93 -9.82 0.50 4.59
CA ILE A 93 -8.52 1.08 4.96
C ILE A 93 -8.72 2.09 6.11
N ASP A 94 -8.25 1.75 7.30
CA ASP A 94 -8.39 2.59 8.50
C ASP A 94 -7.60 3.91 8.41
N TYR A 95 -6.40 3.88 7.80
CA TYR A 95 -5.52 5.05 7.72
C TYR A 95 -4.82 5.17 6.38
N PHE A 96 -4.75 6.40 5.88
CA PHE A 96 -3.89 6.79 4.77
C PHE A 96 -2.72 7.63 5.28
N ILE A 97 -1.50 7.18 5.00
CA ILE A 97 -0.27 7.91 5.32
C ILE A 97 0.32 8.44 4.02
N ILE A 98 0.44 9.76 3.91
CA ILE A 98 0.98 10.46 2.74
C ILE A 98 2.31 11.12 3.13
N PRO A 99 3.46 10.42 3.04
CA PRO A 99 4.74 11.00 3.42
C PRO A 99 5.16 12.06 2.40
N VAL A 100 5.58 13.22 2.88
CA VAL A 100 6.05 14.34 2.05
C VAL A 100 7.48 14.73 2.42
N THR A 101 8.21 15.27 1.45
CA THR A 101 9.52 15.89 1.69
C THR A 101 9.37 17.41 1.76
N PRO A 102 10.19 18.11 2.55
CA PRO A 102 10.24 19.56 2.51
C PRO A 102 10.50 20.10 1.10
N HIS A 103 9.93 21.26 0.78
CA HIS A 103 10.13 21.90 -0.52
C HIS A 103 11.57 22.43 -0.72
N HIS A 104 12.31 22.64 0.38
CA HIS A 104 13.72 23.01 0.39
C HIS A 104 14.50 22.01 1.25
N LYS A 105 15.63 21.52 0.74
CA LYS A 105 16.56 20.67 1.50
C LYS A 105 17.42 21.50 2.44
#